data_AF-A0AA86MXQ0-F1
#
_entry.id   AF-A0AA86MXQ0-F1
#
_cell.length_a   1.000
_cell.length_b   1.000
_cell.length_c   1.000
_cell.angle_alpha   90.00
_cell.angle_beta   90.00
_cell.angle_gamma   90.00
#
_symmetry.space_group_name_H-M   'P 1'
#
loop_
_entity.id
_entity.type
_entity.pdbx_description
1 polymer ?
#
loop_
_entity_poly.entity_id
_entity_poly.type
_entity_poly.pdbx_seq_one_letter_code
_entity_poly.pdbx_strand_id
1 'polypeptide(L)'
;MARSRIPKSEWWLVLALCFSAGCQTSSSSTPGPAIDPSQFDHLWKAYTRCMTSRDLDTARRQADLLHQAVLHESDRTTFLPSTLDRYVEKPPTRLAADPRELATACRSHVTKIEHAQVQP
;
A
#
# COMPACT_ATOMS: atom_id res chain seq x y z
N MET A 1 -22.89 -36.31 -5.23
CA MET A 1 -22.33 -35.21 -4.41
C MET A 1 -22.71 -35.47 -2.95
N ALA A 2 -21.77 -36.00 -2.16
CA ALA A 2 -22.02 -36.41 -0.78
C ALA A 2 -22.06 -35.18 0.13
N ARG A 3 -23.20 -34.95 0.80
CA ARG A 3 -23.40 -33.86 1.75
C ARG A 3 -23.02 -34.37 3.14
N SER A 4 -21.77 -34.17 3.53
CA SER A 4 -21.27 -34.49 4.88
C SER A 4 -22.04 -33.66 5.91
N ARG A 5 -22.83 -34.32 6.77
CA ARG A 5 -23.40 -33.70 7.97
C ARG A 5 -22.30 -33.63 9.01
N ILE A 6 -21.67 -32.46 9.12
CA ILE A 6 -20.64 -32.21 10.13
C ILE A 6 -21.32 -32.25 11.51
N PRO A 7 -20.96 -33.19 12.40
CA PRO A 7 -21.50 -33.25 13.76
C PRO A 7 -21.12 -31.98 14.53
N LYS A 8 -22.00 -31.53 15.44
CA LYS A 8 -21.83 -30.28 16.21
C LYS A 8 -20.50 -30.19 16.99
N SER A 9 -19.88 -31.32 17.31
CA SER A 9 -18.58 -31.39 17.97
C SER A 9 -17.41 -31.01 17.04
N GLU A 10 -17.54 -31.20 15.74
CA GLU A 10 -16.51 -30.88 14.75
C GLU A 10 -16.60 -29.43 14.23
N TRP A 11 -17.69 -28.72 14.52
CA TRP A 11 -17.78 -27.28 14.24
C TRP A 11 -16.69 -26.48 14.93
N TRP A 12 -16.30 -26.89 16.15
CA TRP A 12 -15.19 -26.27 16.87
C TRP A 12 -13.86 -26.44 16.15
N LEU A 13 -13.64 -27.57 15.49
CA LEU A 13 -12.42 -27.84 14.73
C LEU A 13 -12.37 -27.00 13.45
N VAL A 14 -13.50 -26.86 12.75
CA VAL A 14 -13.60 -25.99 11.58
C VAL A 14 -13.40 -24.51 11.96
N LEU A 15 -14.01 -24.07 13.06
CA LEU A 15 -13.84 -22.71 13.56
C LEU A 15 -12.39 -22.43 13.99
N ALA A 16 -11.75 -23.39 14.66
CA ALA A 16 -10.34 -23.30 15.05
C ALA A 16 -9.41 -23.30 13.84
N LEU A 17 -9.71 -24.09 12.80
CA LEU A 17 -8.94 -24.11 11.56
C LEU A 17 -9.03 -22.75 10.84
N CYS A 18 -10.22 -22.15 10.75
CA CYS A 18 -10.40 -20.80 10.22
C CYS A 18 -9.70 -19.72 11.05
N PHE A 19 -9.61 -19.88 12.39
CA PHE A 19 -8.87 -18.96 13.26
C PHE A 19 -7.34 -19.11 13.11
N SER A 20 -6.85 -20.31 12.80
CA SER A 20 -5.44 -20.57 12.54
C SER A 20 -4.99 -20.14 11.14
N ALA A 21 -5.91 -20.14 10.17
CA ALA A 21 -5.76 -19.46 8.90
C ALA A 21 -5.98 -17.95 9.11
N GLY A 22 -5.11 -17.34 9.89
CA GLY A 22 -4.98 -15.89 9.91
C GLY A 22 -4.91 -15.42 8.46
N CYS A 23 -5.79 -14.50 8.09
CA CYS A 23 -5.77 -13.88 6.78
C CYS A 23 -4.47 -13.07 6.67
N GLN A 24 -3.35 -13.74 6.38
CA GLN A 24 -2.14 -13.09 5.90
C GLN A 24 -2.41 -12.71 4.44
N THR A 25 -3.30 -11.73 4.29
CA THR A 25 -3.27 -10.80 3.17
C THR A 25 -2.17 -9.76 3.42
N SER A 26 -1.01 -10.21 3.89
CA SER A 26 0.22 -9.46 3.75
C SER A 26 0.62 -9.65 2.29
N SER A 27 0.08 -8.80 1.40
CA SER A 27 0.84 -8.41 0.22
C SER A 27 2.22 -8.06 0.75
N SER A 28 3.20 -8.89 0.43
CA SER A 28 4.59 -8.67 0.81
C SER A 28 5.03 -7.39 0.13
N SER A 29 4.76 -6.26 0.78
CA SER A 29 5.31 -4.96 0.41
C SER A 29 6.80 -5.12 0.65
N THR A 30 7.54 -5.45 -0.40
CA THR A 30 9.00 -5.44 -0.39
C THR A 30 9.43 -4.14 0.28
N PRO A 31 10.22 -4.17 1.37
CA PRO A 31 10.63 -2.95 2.05
C PRO A 31 11.29 -2.01 1.03
N GLY A 32 10.64 -0.87 0.80
CA GLY A 32 11.18 0.20 -0.05
C GLY A 32 12.47 0.77 0.55
N PRO A 33 13.24 1.57 -0.21
CA PRO A 33 14.39 2.27 0.36
C PRO A 33 13.98 3.22 1.49
N ALA A 34 14.90 3.44 2.44
CA ALA A 34 14.68 4.29 3.62
C ALA A 34 14.21 5.70 3.21
N ILE A 35 12.92 6.00 3.41
CA ILE A 35 12.36 7.33 3.23
C ILE A 35 12.71 8.17 4.46
N ASP A 36 13.19 9.39 4.21
CA ASP A 36 13.47 10.38 5.26
C ASP A 36 12.17 10.74 6.02
N PRO A 37 12.19 10.92 7.35
CA PRO A 37 10.99 11.25 8.13
C PRO A 37 10.21 12.47 7.61
N SER A 38 10.90 13.48 7.07
CA SER A 38 10.26 14.66 6.47
C SER A 38 9.56 14.35 5.15
N GLN A 39 10.15 13.45 4.35
CA GLN A 39 9.58 12.97 3.10
C GLN A 39 8.34 12.11 3.38
N PHE A 40 8.36 11.29 4.43
CA PHE A 40 7.18 10.53 4.86
C PHE A 40 6.01 11.45 5.25
N ASP A 41 6.25 12.45 6.09
CA ASP A 41 5.21 13.40 6.51
C ASP A 41 4.59 14.12 5.29
N HIS A 42 5.41 14.52 4.32
CA HIS A 42 4.91 15.14 3.09
C HIS A 42 4.03 14.19 2.27
N LEU A 43 4.45 12.94 2.08
CA LEU A 43 3.67 11.92 1.36
C LEU A 43 2.38 11.58 2.08
N TRP A 44 2.43 11.43 3.40
CA TRP A 44 1.25 11.18 4.23
C TRP A 44 0.23 12.32 4.14
N LYS A 45 0.69 13.58 4.17
CA LYS A 45 -0.16 14.76 3.99
C LYS A 45 -0.76 14.86 2.60
N ALA A 46 -0.01 14.52 1.55
CA ALA A 46 -0.51 14.50 0.18
C ALA A 46 -1.59 13.42 0.01
N TYR A 47 -1.33 12.21 0.50
CA TYR A 47 -2.29 11.10 0.53
C TYR A 47 -3.57 11.47 1.29
N THR A 48 -3.44 11.99 2.51
CA THR A 48 -4.59 12.37 3.33
C THR A 48 -5.44 13.42 2.61
N ARG A 49 -4.81 14.46 2.05
CA ARG A 49 -5.51 15.50 1.27
C ARG A 49 -6.21 14.93 0.04
N CYS A 50 -5.60 13.97 -0.65
CA CYS A 50 -6.25 13.29 -1.77
C CYS A 50 -7.52 12.56 -1.32
N MET A 51 -7.41 11.71 -0.31
CA MET A 51 -8.50 10.85 0.16
C MET A 51 -9.66 11.63 0.78
N THR A 52 -9.39 12.79 1.39
CA THR A 52 -10.44 13.64 1.96
C THR A 52 -11.02 14.63 0.95
N SER A 53 -10.37 14.82 -0.21
CA SER A 53 -10.85 15.77 -1.22
C SER A 53 -12.12 15.26 -1.89
N ARG A 54 -13.06 16.18 -2.10
CA ARG A 54 -14.19 16.03 -3.03
C ARG A 54 -13.98 16.79 -4.33
N ASP A 55 -12.99 17.69 -4.34
CA ASP A 55 -12.57 18.42 -5.54
C ASP A 55 -11.65 17.52 -6.37
N LEU A 56 -12.05 17.30 -7.62
CA LEU A 56 -11.34 16.44 -8.57
C LEU A 56 -9.94 16.98 -8.88
N ASP A 57 -9.82 18.29 -9.06
CA ASP A 57 -8.54 18.90 -9.43
C ASP A 57 -7.55 18.85 -8.27
N THR A 58 -8.02 19.06 -7.04
CA THR A 58 -7.19 18.87 -5.83
C THR A 58 -6.75 17.42 -5.69
N ALA A 59 -7.65 16.45 -5.89
CA ALA A 59 -7.31 15.03 -5.80
C ALA A 59 -6.28 14.63 -6.86
N ARG A 60 -6.43 15.08 -8.12
CA ARG A 60 -5.47 14.85 -9.21
C ARG A 60 -4.10 15.43 -8.89
N ARG A 61 -4.02 16.70 -8.44
CA ARG A 61 -2.75 17.33 -8.06
C ARG A 61 -2.02 16.55 -6.96
N GLN A 62 -2.75 16.07 -5.95
CA GLN A 62 -2.12 15.26 -4.90
C GLN A 62 -1.70 13.87 -5.42
N ALA A 63 -2.47 13.26 -6.33
CA ALA A 63 -2.10 12.01 -7.00
C ALA A 63 -0.79 12.14 -7.79
N ASP A 64 -0.62 13.25 -8.51
CA ASP A 64 0.59 13.52 -9.28
C ASP A 64 1.81 13.73 -8.37
N LEU A 65 1.65 14.45 -7.25
CA LEU A 65 2.71 14.60 -6.24
C LEU A 65 3.16 13.25 -5.67
N LEU A 66 2.21 12.35 -5.34
CA LEU A 66 2.51 11.00 -4.88
C LEU A 66 3.22 10.19 -5.96
N HIS A 67 2.80 10.32 -7.22
CA HIS A 67 3.43 9.62 -8.34
C HIS A 67 4.86 10.10 -8.59
N GLN A 68 5.12 11.41 -8.54
CA GLN A 68 6.46 11.98 -8.67
C GLN A 68 7.41 11.47 -7.58
N ALA A 69 6.92 11.32 -6.36
CA ALA A 69 7.72 10.77 -5.27
C ALA A 69 8.12 9.30 -5.50
N VAL A 70 7.24 8.50 -6.10
CA VAL A 70 7.56 7.11 -6.51
C VAL A 70 8.67 7.10 -7.57
N LEU A 71 8.65 8.04 -8.51
CA LEU A 71 9.70 8.16 -9.55
C LEU A 71 11.04 8.58 -8.95
N HIS A 72 11.04 9.50 -7.99
CA HIS A 72 12.26 9.93 -7.29
C HIS A 72 12.85 8.82 -6.42
N GLU A 73 12.00 7.96 -5.85
CA GLU A 73 12.44 6.84 -5.04
C GLU A 73 13.15 5.76 -5.87
N SER A 74 12.73 5.56 -7.14
CA SER A 74 13.45 4.66 -8.06
C SER A 74 14.83 5.18 -8.49
N ASP A 75 15.08 6.48 -8.37
CA ASP A 75 16.33 7.12 -8.82
C ASP A 75 17.38 7.24 -7.71
N ARG A 76 17.04 6.83 -6.47
CA ARG A 76 18.03 6.69 -5.39
C ARG A 76 18.91 5.47 -5.67
N THR A 77 19.87 5.64 -6.58
CA THR A 77 20.96 4.70 -6.79
C THR A 77 21.82 4.63 -5.54
N THR A 78 21.94 3.44 -4.98
CA THR A 78 22.87 3.14 -3.91
C THR A 78 24.29 3.51 -4.36
N PHE A 79 24.95 4.48 -3.70
CA PHE A 79 26.35 4.86 -3.95
C PHE A 79 27.37 3.79 -3.51
N LEU A 80 26.96 2.52 -3.47
CA LEU A 80 27.83 1.42 -3.11
C LEU A 80 28.50 0.88 -4.37
N PRO A 81 29.83 0.67 -4.36
CA PRO A 81 30.48 -0.12 -5.38
C PRO A 81 29.75 -1.47 -5.50
N SER A 82 29.54 -1.95 -6.72
CA SER A 82 28.78 -3.20 -7.00
C SER A 82 29.30 -4.43 -6.24
N THR A 83 30.55 -4.41 -5.79
CA THR A 83 31.18 -5.45 -4.96
C THR A 83 30.66 -5.49 -3.52
N LEU A 84 30.16 -4.37 -2.99
CA LEU A 84 29.62 -4.25 -1.63
C LEU A 84 28.11 -4.43 -1.54
N ASP A 85 27.39 -4.28 -2.65
CA ASP A 85 25.92 -4.37 -2.70
C ASP A 85 25.41 -5.71 -2.17
N ARG A 86 26.13 -6.80 -2.45
CA ARG A 86 25.81 -8.16 -1.92
C ARG A 86 25.98 -8.33 -0.41
N TYR A 87 26.65 -7.39 0.26
CA TYR A 87 26.96 -7.46 1.70
C TYR A 87 26.21 -6.42 2.52
N VAL A 88 25.51 -5.49 1.86
CA VAL A 88 24.73 -4.47 2.54
C VAL A 88 23.26 -4.87 2.46
N GLU A 89 22.72 -5.29 3.60
CA GLU A 89 21.29 -5.48 3.72
C GLU A 89 20.61 -4.12 3.66
N LYS A 90 19.74 -3.94 2.66
CA LYS A 90 18.95 -2.71 2.52
C LYS A 90 18.13 -2.54 3.80
N PRO A 91 18.35 -1.48 4.60
CA PRO A 91 17.67 -1.35 5.87
C PRO A 91 16.15 -1.35 5.62
N PRO A 92 15.38 -2.22 6.30
CA PRO A 92 13.96 -2.33 6.07
C PRO A 92 13.30 -1.00 6.43
N THR A 93 12.61 -0.40 5.47
CA THR A 93 11.76 0.75 5.75
C THR A 93 10.66 0.37 6.72
N ARG A 94 10.56 1.13 7.81
CA ARG A 94 9.47 1.06 8.79
C ARG A 94 8.27 1.92 8.39
N LEU A 95 8.09 2.20 7.11
CA LEU A 95 6.92 2.94 6.66
C LEU A 95 5.70 2.06 6.84
N ALA A 96 4.68 2.58 7.53
CA ALA A 96 3.40 1.89 7.64
C ALA A 96 2.68 1.74 6.26
N ALA A 97 3.12 2.49 5.23
CA ALA A 97 2.56 2.42 3.88
C ALA A 97 3.63 2.71 2.81
N ASP A 98 3.67 1.88 1.76
CA ASP A 98 4.51 2.06 0.56
C ASP A 98 4.01 3.27 -0.28
N PRO A 99 4.87 4.20 -0.72
CA PRO A 99 4.48 5.34 -1.55
C PRO A 99 3.73 4.96 -2.83
N ARG A 100 4.04 3.80 -3.41
CA ARG A 100 3.35 3.27 -4.60
C ARG A 100 1.93 2.87 -4.26
N GLU A 101 1.71 2.27 -3.09
CA GLU A 101 0.37 1.95 -2.59
C GLU A 101 -0.43 3.23 -2.33
N LEU A 102 0.18 4.24 -1.70
CA LEU A 102 -0.44 5.55 -1.48
C LEU A 102 -0.86 6.21 -2.80
N ALA A 103 0.03 6.22 -3.81
CA ALA A 103 -0.25 6.78 -5.13
C ALA A 103 -1.39 6.03 -5.84
N THR A 104 -1.41 4.70 -5.75
CA THR A 104 -2.42 3.84 -6.37
C THR A 104 -3.79 4.05 -5.72
N ALA A 105 -3.84 4.09 -4.39
CA ALA A 105 -5.06 4.36 -3.64
C ALA A 105 -5.65 5.75 -3.99
N CYS A 106 -4.80 6.77 -4.03
CA CYS A 106 -5.22 8.13 -4.40
C CYS A 106 -5.75 8.20 -5.85
N ARG A 107 -5.09 7.54 -6.82
CA ARG A 107 -5.60 7.44 -8.19
C ARG A 107 -6.96 6.74 -8.25
N SER A 108 -7.14 5.65 -7.49
CA SER A 108 -8.44 4.99 -7.41
C SER A 108 -9.52 5.89 -6.78
N HIS A 109 -9.16 6.80 -5.88
CA HIS A 109 -10.10 7.79 -5.35
C HIS A 109 -10.47 8.85 -6.39
N VAL A 110 -9.50 9.34 -7.15
CA VAL A 110 -9.73 10.27 -8.27
C VAL A 110 -10.76 9.69 -9.24
N THR A 111 -10.60 8.44 -9.68
CA THR A 111 -11.56 7.81 -10.61
C THR A 111 -12.94 7.68 -10.00
N LYS A 112 -13.06 7.41 -8.69
CA LYS A 112 -14.36 7.41 -7.99
C LYS A 112 -15.03 8.78 -8.01
N ILE A 113 -14.29 9.86 -7.79
CA ILE A 113 -14.84 11.22 -7.89
C ILE A 113 -15.29 11.49 -9.33
N GLU A 114 -14.48 11.14 -10.33
CA GLU A 114 -14.81 11.31 -11.76
C GLU A 114 -16.11 10.59 -12.12
N HIS A 115 -16.26 9.32 -11.74
CA HIS A 115 -17.47 8.55 -11.99
C HIS A 115 -18.70 9.16 -11.31
N ALA A 116 -18.55 9.67 -10.08
CA ALA A 116 -19.64 10.33 -9.35
C ALA A 116 -20.07 11.67 -9.98
N GLN A 117 -19.21 12.35 -10.73
CA GLN A 117 -19.56 13.57 -11.46
C GLN A 117 -20.31 13.29 -12.78
N VAL A 118 -20.09 12.11 -13.37
CA VAL A 118 -20.70 11.73 -14.67
C VAL A 118 -22.09 11.12 -14.50
N GLN A 119 -22.41 10.60 -13.31
CA GLN A 119 -23.69 9.94 -13.02
C GLN A 119 -24.54 10.83 -12.08
N PRO A 120 -25.44 11.68 -12.62
CA PRO A 120 -26.27 12.58 -11.83
C PRO A 120 -27.33 11.85 -11.00
#